data_AF-T0RKD3-F1
#
_entry.id   AF-T0RKD3-F1
#
_cell.length_a   1.000
_cell.length_b   1.000
_cell.length_c   1.000
_cell.angle_alpha   90.00
_cell.angle_beta   90.00
_cell.angle_gamma   90.00
#
_symmetry.space_group_name_H-M   'P 1'
#
loop_
_entity.id
_entity.type
_entity.pdbx_description
1 polymer ?
#
loop_
_entity_poly.entity_id
_entity_poly.type
_entity_poly.pdbx_seq_one_letter_code
_entity_poly.pdbx_strand_id
1 'polypeptide(L)'
;MRLLTASATSLLLLVAVAAESDRCTAIIVGANASTTGAPMTTQTADCSNCDFRLLKVPSQTHAPGAMRDVVLVKQSYPRYVGDGHGPMYTRTALLEDDLYNWTATPVIGQIPEVPTTFAYLDGVYGVMNEHQVAFGESTCGARLWAKPLSQGGRALFDIVELSRVAMERARTAREAIMVMGHLAETYGYYGCSWEGDDVFAESGETLTVTDTTEAWIFHILPDDTGASAVWAAQRVPDTDIAVVANQFVIRSVDVNDSANYLASSNMLDVAKRNGFWDGDDVEDFDFTASFAMVREHPNQYYSTRRVWRVFTLANPSLSLSPTTDVFASDYPLSTRPAMLLGPADLMQLQRDHYEGTAYDLTTDKASGPYGNPDRYSTGAADGQFERAISLFRTAYSYVTHASVLDPRLGVVWFGPYAPHATTYVPMYAAVKATPDAAATGSLRRFDNATLFWANALVGNYGGIFFKLTSPVIRAASGAYEAAALAAHAAVTAHVATLSNADAVTFLTQTSADATTHALASATALFTTLVTRFHDGYVVSNTTADEMNIAPMGYPQWWLRSVGYYVNDSNEVRVVVGALMGAALTIVVLGVAAGFAVGRYVALQQPSVRTVKY
;
A
#
# COMPACT_ATOMS: atom_id res chain seq x y z
N MET A 1 40.45 -10.98 -55.23
CA MET A 1 41.37 -10.50 -54.18
C MET A 1 40.56 -9.65 -53.20
N ARG A 2 40.39 -10.17 -51.97
CA ARG A 2 40.00 -9.50 -50.69
C ARG A 2 38.63 -8.79 -50.62
N LEU A 3 37.64 -9.37 -49.93
CA LEU A 3 37.34 -9.23 -48.48
C LEU A 3 37.02 -7.79 -48.06
N LEU A 4 35.76 -7.56 -47.70
CA LEU A 4 35.35 -6.81 -46.49
C LEU A 4 33.88 -7.14 -46.18
N THR A 5 33.73 -8.15 -45.32
CA THR A 5 32.53 -8.44 -44.54
C THR A 5 32.31 -7.31 -43.53
N ALA A 6 31.20 -6.57 -43.67
CA ALA A 6 30.73 -5.69 -42.62
C ALA A 6 29.70 -6.46 -41.78
N SER A 7 30.15 -6.97 -40.63
CA SER A 7 29.30 -7.50 -39.57
C SER A 7 28.45 -6.36 -39.02
N ALA A 8 27.14 -6.41 -39.25
CA ALA A 8 26.18 -5.58 -38.52
C ALA A 8 25.95 -6.23 -37.15
N THR A 9 26.73 -5.81 -36.16
CA THR A 9 26.48 -6.14 -34.76
C THR A 9 25.22 -5.37 -34.35
N SER A 10 24.07 -6.05 -34.37
CA SER A 10 22.85 -5.55 -33.75
C SER A 10 23.08 -5.46 -32.24
N LEU A 11 23.43 -4.26 -31.77
CA LEU A 11 23.45 -3.93 -30.36
C LEU A 11 21.99 -3.87 -29.90
N LEU A 12 21.41 -5.02 -29.51
CA LEU A 12 20.21 -5.02 -28.70
C LEU A 12 20.59 -4.34 -27.37
N LEU A 13 20.25 -3.06 -27.23
CA LEU A 13 20.08 -2.49 -25.90
C LEU A 13 18.92 -3.27 -25.27
N LEU A 14 19.24 -4.25 -24.42
CA LEU A 14 18.34 -4.61 -23.34
C LEU A 14 18.21 -3.35 -22.48
N VAL A 15 17.19 -2.55 -22.75
CA VAL A 15 16.66 -1.65 -21.72
C VAL A 15 16.14 -2.60 -20.64
N ALA A 16 16.88 -2.73 -19.56
CA ALA A 16 16.34 -3.29 -18.33
C ALA A 16 15.14 -2.42 -17.97
N VAL A 17 13.93 -2.90 -18.29
CA VAL A 17 12.72 -2.32 -17.75
C VAL A 17 12.79 -2.67 -16.27
N ALA A 18 13.16 -1.70 -15.44
CA ALA A 18 13.03 -1.84 -14.01
C ALA A 18 11.54 -2.12 -13.74
N ALA A 19 11.22 -3.36 -13.40
CA ALA A 19 9.89 -3.70 -12.93
C ALA A 19 9.68 -2.91 -11.64
N GLU A 20 8.59 -2.16 -11.55
CA GLU A 20 8.23 -1.48 -10.32
C GLU A 20 7.73 -2.55 -9.35
N SER A 21 8.45 -2.78 -8.25
CA SER A 21 8.13 -3.82 -7.27
C SER A 21 6.76 -3.57 -6.60
N ASP A 22 5.92 -4.60 -6.53
CA ASP A 22 4.59 -4.59 -5.93
C ASP A 22 4.69 -4.55 -4.40
N ARG A 23 4.02 -3.61 -3.75
CA ARG A 23 4.24 -3.35 -2.31
C ARG A 23 2.99 -2.81 -1.68
N CYS A 24 2.52 -3.39 -0.57
CA CYS A 24 1.23 -3.03 0.04
C CYS A 24 1.37 -2.36 1.43
N THR A 25 0.27 -1.78 1.96
CA THR A 25 0.15 -1.39 3.39
C THR A 25 -1.04 -2.11 4.02
N ALA A 26 -0.81 -2.88 5.09
CA ALA A 26 -1.86 -3.57 5.85
C ALA A 26 -2.04 -2.94 7.24
N ILE A 27 -3.29 -2.77 7.68
CA ILE A 27 -3.63 -2.25 9.00
C ILE A 27 -4.65 -3.20 9.63
N ILE A 28 -4.49 -3.48 10.92
CA ILE A 28 -5.39 -4.35 11.68
C ILE A 28 -5.79 -3.69 12.99
N VAL A 29 -7.05 -3.86 13.39
CA VAL A 29 -7.63 -3.29 14.61
C VAL A 29 -8.27 -4.40 15.43
N GLY A 30 -7.97 -4.44 16.72
CA GLY A 30 -8.57 -5.38 17.68
C GLY A 30 -10.05 -5.09 17.96
N ALA A 31 -10.77 -6.08 18.48
CA ALA A 31 -12.22 -6.02 18.65
C ALA A 31 -12.70 -4.86 19.54
N ASN A 32 -12.00 -4.58 20.64
CA ASN A 32 -12.31 -3.51 21.60
C ASN A 32 -11.75 -2.14 21.19
N ALA A 33 -10.94 -2.07 20.14
CA ALA A 33 -10.56 -0.83 19.46
C ALA A 33 -11.48 -0.51 18.28
N SER A 34 -12.37 -1.42 17.91
CA SER A 34 -13.31 -1.28 16.81
C SER A 34 -14.68 -0.77 17.27
N THR A 35 -15.34 0.07 16.47
CA THR A 35 -16.74 0.46 16.70
C THR A 35 -17.72 -0.68 16.44
N THR A 36 -17.28 -1.76 15.78
CA THR A 36 -18.13 -2.89 15.39
C THR A 36 -18.19 -3.99 16.45
N GLY A 37 -17.27 -3.96 17.42
CA GLY A 37 -17.10 -5.03 18.40
C GLY A 37 -16.44 -6.30 17.84
N ALA A 38 -15.96 -6.26 16.59
CA ALA A 38 -15.18 -7.31 15.95
C ALA A 38 -13.87 -6.74 15.42
N PRO A 39 -12.80 -7.55 15.31
CA PRO A 39 -11.60 -7.17 14.59
C PRO A 39 -11.86 -6.72 13.16
N MET A 40 -11.03 -5.81 12.66
CA MET A 40 -11.06 -5.35 11.27
C MET A 40 -9.66 -5.38 10.68
N THR A 41 -9.56 -5.70 9.40
CA THR A 41 -8.31 -5.54 8.65
C THR A 41 -8.53 -4.78 7.33
N THR A 42 -7.48 -4.16 6.82
CA THR A 42 -7.48 -3.45 5.55
C THR A 42 -6.14 -3.59 4.86
N GLN A 43 -6.16 -3.47 3.54
CA GLN A 43 -4.98 -3.47 2.69
C GLN A 43 -5.13 -2.46 1.54
N THR A 44 -4.02 -1.85 1.15
CA THR A 44 -3.76 -1.30 -0.20
C THR A 44 -2.97 -2.32 -1.03
N ALA A 45 -3.54 -2.81 -2.13
CA ALA A 45 -2.85 -3.70 -3.06
C ALA A 45 -2.15 -2.88 -4.15
N ASP A 46 -0.92 -2.41 -3.86
CA ASP A 46 -0.19 -1.55 -4.80
C ASP A 46 0.60 -2.37 -5.81
N CYS A 47 0.06 -2.43 -7.02
CA CYS A 47 0.58 -3.24 -8.10
C CYS A 47 0.06 -2.71 -9.44
N SER A 48 1.00 -2.32 -10.31
CA SER A 48 0.70 -1.60 -11.56
C SER A 48 -0.05 -2.43 -12.60
N ASN A 49 0.02 -3.76 -12.51
CA ASN A 49 -0.55 -4.68 -13.47
C ASN A 49 -1.45 -5.76 -12.84
N CYS A 50 -1.73 -5.68 -11.54
CA CYS A 50 -2.51 -6.68 -10.84
C CYS A 50 -3.95 -6.72 -11.31
N ASP A 51 -4.51 -7.92 -11.22
CA ASP A 51 -5.93 -8.12 -11.49
C ASP A 51 -6.77 -7.35 -10.46
N PHE A 52 -7.46 -6.28 -10.87
CA PHE A 52 -8.22 -5.43 -9.95
C PHE A 52 -9.59 -5.98 -9.56
N ARG A 53 -10.02 -7.09 -10.16
CA ARG A 53 -11.39 -7.59 -9.99
C ARG A 53 -11.61 -8.12 -8.56
N LEU A 54 -12.86 -8.15 -8.11
CA LEU A 54 -13.25 -8.90 -6.90
C LEU A 54 -14.23 -9.99 -7.32
N LEU A 55 -13.87 -11.25 -7.10
CA LEU A 55 -14.64 -12.41 -7.59
C LEU A 55 -15.20 -13.22 -6.43
N LYS A 56 -16.35 -13.87 -6.65
CA LYS A 56 -16.90 -14.86 -5.71
C LYS A 56 -16.47 -16.27 -6.14
N VAL A 57 -15.78 -16.97 -5.25
CA VAL A 57 -15.53 -18.40 -5.37
C VAL A 57 -16.61 -19.15 -4.58
N PRO A 58 -17.39 -20.04 -5.21
CA PRO A 58 -18.43 -20.80 -4.53
C PRO A 58 -17.84 -21.95 -3.70
N SER A 59 -18.57 -22.36 -2.65
CA SER A 59 -18.29 -23.61 -1.92
C SER A 59 -18.39 -24.79 -2.87
N GLN A 60 -17.50 -25.78 -2.73
CA GLN A 60 -17.50 -26.98 -3.56
C GLN A 60 -17.63 -28.25 -2.72
N THR A 61 -18.04 -29.34 -3.37
CA THR A 61 -18.05 -30.69 -2.77
C THR A 61 -17.22 -31.61 -3.66
N HIS A 62 -16.35 -32.40 -3.05
CA HIS A 62 -15.38 -33.22 -3.75
C HIS A 62 -15.59 -34.71 -3.45
N ALA A 63 -15.26 -35.55 -4.42
CA ALA A 63 -15.30 -37.00 -4.24
C ALA A 63 -14.20 -37.46 -3.27
N PRO A 64 -14.40 -38.57 -2.53
CA PRO A 64 -13.34 -39.14 -1.69
C PRO A 64 -12.06 -39.41 -2.48
N GLY A 65 -10.92 -38.96 -1.96
CA GLY A 65 -9.61 -39.11 -2.61
C GLY A 65 -9.32 -38.11 -3.74
N ALA A 66 -10.17 -37.09 -3.91
CA ALA A 66 -9.88 -35.97 -4.80
C ALA A 66 -8.59 -35.24 -4.37
N MET A 67 -7.97 -34.57 -5.34
CA MET A 67 -6.75 -33.77 -5.17
C MET A 67 -7.07 -32.31 -5.54
N ARG A 68 -6.52 -31.37 -4.77
CA ARG A 68 -6.55 -29.93 -5.06
C ARG A 68 -5.30 -29.57 -5.86
N ASP A 69 -5.48 -28.96 -7.02
CA ASP A 69 -4.37 -28.37 -7.76
C ASP A 69 -3.77 -27.19 -6.99
N VAL A 70 -2.45 -27.08 -7.01
CA VAL A 70 -1.71 -25.88 -6.58
C VAL A 70 -1.12 -25.25 -7.82
N VAL A 71 -1.41 -23.97 -8.05
CA VAL A 71 -1.00 -23.26 -9.26
C VAL A 71 0.20 -22.35 -9.01
N LEU A 72 0.95 -22.04 -10.06
CA LEU A 72 2.02 -21.05 -9.98
C LEU A 72 1.42 -19.66 -9.72
N VAL A 73 2.01 -18.92 -8.79
CA VAL A 73 1.57 -17.56 -8.48
C VAL A 73 1.58 -16.67 -9.73
N LYS A 74 0.52 -15.87 -9.85
CA LYS A 74 0.42 -14.77 -10.80
C LYS A 74 -0.52 -13.73 -10.22
N GLN A 75 -0.03 -12.54 -9.94
CA GLN A 75 -0.86 -11.44 -9.44
C GLN A 75 -1.39 -10.57 -10.59
N SER A 76 -0.62 -10.47 -11.68
CA SER A 76 -0.96 -9.71 -12.88
C SER A 76 -2.23 -10.21 -13.59
N TYR A 77 -2.94 -9.29 -14.25
CA TYR A 77 -4.18 -9.61 -14.96
C TYR A 77 -3.97 -10.57 -16.15
N PRO A 78 -4.83 -11.60 -16.31
CA PRO A 78 -5.71 -12.17 -15.30
C PRO A 78 -4.89 -13.04 -14.35
N ARG A 79 -5.18 -12.97 -13.05
CA ARG A 79 -4.40 -13.69 -12.02
C ARG A 79 -4.57 -15.21 -12.08
N TYR A 80 -5.67 -15.68 -12.66
CA TYR A 80 -5.96 -17.09 -12.85
C TYR A 80 -6.81 -17.30 -14.11
N VAL A 81 -6.57 -18.41 -14.82
CA VAL A 81 -7.32 -18.84 -15.99
C VAL A 81 -7.63 -20.32 -15.80
N GLY A 82 -8.90 -20.64 -15.57
CA GLY A 82 -9.35 -22.02 -15.35
C GLY A 82 -10.73 -22.10 -14.71
N ASP A 83 -11.21 -23.33 -14.56
CA ASP A 83 -12.57 -23.59 -14.07
C ASP A 83 -12.61 -23.82 -12.54
N GLY A 84 -11.45 -23.96 -11.89
CA GLY A 84 -11.35 -24.37 -10.48
C GLY A 84 -11.81 -23.30 -9.47
N HIS A 85 -11.73 -22.02 -9.84
CA HIS A 85 -12.00 -20.88 -8.94
C HIS A 85 -13.32 -20.15 -9.26
N GLY A 86 -14.19 -20.75 -10.08
CA GLY A 86 -15.50 -20.20 -10.42
C GLY A 86 -15.59 -19.55 -11.81
N PRO A 87 -16.82 -19.19 -12.24
CA PRO A 87 -17.13 -18.90 -13.65
C PRO A 87 -16.41 -17.67 -14.22
N MET A 88 -16.04 -16.72 -13.36
CA MET A 88 -15.39 -15.46 -13.77
C MET A 88 -13.89 -15.60 -14.10
N TYR A 89 -13.33 -16.78 -13.86
CA TYR A 89 -11.96 -17.14 -14.21
C TYR A 89 -11.87 -18.02 -15.47
N THR A 90 -13.01 -18.43 -16.01
CA THR A 90 -13.04 -19.21 -17.26
C THR A 90 -12.50 -18.37 -18.41
N ARG A 91 -11.83 -19.01 -19.38
CA ARG A 91 -11.30 -18.29 -20.55
C ARG A 91 -12.36 -17.44 -21.25
N THR A 92 -13.58 -17.97 -21.37
CA THR A 92 -14.71 -17.26 -21.99
C THR A 92 -15.15 -16.01 -21.22
N ALA A 93 -14.92 -15.96 -19.90
CA ALA A 93 -15.25 -14.81 -19.06
C ALA A 93 -14.14 -13.74 -19.02
N LEU A 94 -12.90 -14.07 -19.38
CA LEU A 94 -11.74 -13.17 -19.36
C LEU A 94 -11.61 -12.27 -20.60
N LEU A 95 -12.62 -12.33 -21.49
CA LEU A 95 -12.98 -11.40 -22.56
C LEU A 95 -11.84 -10.49 -23.08
N GLU A 96 -10.89 -11.07 -23.81
CA GLU A 96 -9.88 -10.33 -24.61
C GLU A 96 -9.05 -11.26 -25.54
N ASP A 97 -9.66 -12.34 -26.04
CA ASP A 97 -8.97 -13.31 -26.92
C ASP A 97 -8.42 -12.67 -28.22
N ASP A 98 -8.89 -11.47 -28.57
CA ASP A 98 -8.37 -10.67 -29.70
C ASP A 98 -7.06 -9.94 -29.40
N LEU A 99 -6.74 -9.68 -28.12
CA LEU A 99 -5.50 -9.01 -27.71
C LEU A 99 -4.40 -9.98 -27.29
N TYR A 100 -4.77 -11.09 -26.65
CA TYR A 100 -3.80 -12.07 -26.15
C TYR A 100 -4.40 -13.47 -26.09
N ASN A 101 -3.59 -14.48 -26.45
CA ASN A 101 -4.02 -15.87 -26.38
C ASN A 101 -3.83 -16.43 -24.96
N TRP A 102 -4.86 -16.28 -24.12
CA TRP A 102 -4.83 -16.77 -22.75
C TRP A 102 -4.76 -18.29 -22.68
N THR A 103 -3.81 -18.80 -21.89
CA THR A 103 -3.66 -20.23 -21.57
C THR A 103 -4.08 -20.48 -20.14
N ALA A 104 -4.47 -21.73 -19.84
CA ALA A 104 -4.75 -22.15 -18.47
C ALA A 104 -3.55 -21.87 -17.55
N THR A 105 -3.83 -21.48 -16.30
CA THR A 105 -2.79 -21.26 -15.31
C THR A 105 -2.05 -22.58 -15.03
N PRO A 106 -0.70 -22.58 -15.04
CA PRO A 106 0.07 -23.80 -14.78
C PRO A 106 -0.16 -24.36 -13.38
N VAL A 107 -0.53 -25.63 -13.30
CA VAL A 107 -0.51 -26.43 -12.07
C VAL A 107 0.93 -26.86 -11.81
N ILE A 108 1.41 -26.64 -10.58
CA ILE A 108 2.78 -26.93 -10.17
C ILE A 108 2.88 -28.08 -9.17
N GLY A 109 1.74 -28.52 -8.61
CA GLY A 109 1.62 -29.71 -7.79
C GLY A 109 0.20 -29.88 -7.26
N GLN A 110 0.01 -30.81 -6.33
CA GLN A 110 -1.31 -31.13 -5.78
C GLN A 110 -1.23 -31.48 -4.30
N ILE A 111 -2.29 -31.19 -3.56
CA ILE A 111 -2.49 -31.64 -2.17
C ILE A 111 -3.79 -32.44 -2.04
N PRO A 112 -3.95 -33.29 -1.01
CA PRO A 112 -5.23 -33.95 -0.74
C PRO A 112 -6.36 -32.92 -0.60
N GLU A 113 -7.48 -33.20 -1.25
CA GLU A 113 -8.65 -32.34 -1.17
C GLU A 113 -9.54 -32.69 0.03
N VAL A 114 -10.22 -31.67 0.57
CA VAL A 114 -11.22 -31.84 1.64
C VAL A 114 -12.60 -32.17 1.04
N PRO A 115 -13.50 -32.86 1.76
CA PRO A 115 -14.82 -33.20 1.22
C PRO A 115 -15.67 -32.01 0.78
N THR A 116 -15.52 -30.87 1.47
CA THR A 116 -16.22 -29.63 1.17
C THR A 116 -15.32 -28.42 1.42
N THR A 117 -15.36 -27.45 0.52
CA THR A 117 -14.68 -26.16 0.67
C THR A 117 -15.68 -25.04 0.91
N PHE A 118 -15.24 -23.97 1.57
CA PHE A 118 -16.07 -22.80 1.83
C PHE A 118 -16.12 -21.83 0.65
N ALA A 119 -17.19 -21.05 0.59
CA ALA A 119 -17.32 -19.95 -0.36
C ALA A 119 -16.56 -18.71 0.14
N TYR A 120 -15.91 -17.95 -0.74
CA TYR A 120 -15.13 -16.76 -0.36
C TYR A 120 -15.06 -15.70 -1.46
N LEU A 121 -14.71 -14.47 -1.05
CA LEU A 121 -14.38 -13.37 -1.95
C LEU A 121 -12.88 -13.40 -2.24
N ASP A 122 -12.51 -13.39 -3.52
CA ASP A 122 -11.14 -13.52 -4.02
C ASP A 122 -10.71 -12.24 -4.74
N GLY A 123 -9.58 -11.70 -4.30
CA GLY A 123 -8.81 -10.65 -4.97
C GLY A 123 -7.50 -11.23 -5.46
N VAL A 124 -6.40 -10.46 -5.40
CA VAL A 124 -5.05 -11.00 -5.60
C VAL A 124 -4.77 -12.08 -4.57
N TYR A 125 -5.29 -11.90 -3.36
CA TYR A 125 -5.30 -12.85 -2.26
C TYR A 125 -6.75 -13.21 -1.91
N GLY A 126 -6.94 -14.27 -1.13
CA GLY A 126 -8.21 -14.49 -0.44
C GLY A 126 -8.56 -13.30 0.44
N VAL A 127 -9.79 -12.77 0.36
CA VAL A 127 -10.19 -11.55 1.07
C VAL A 127 -11.02 -11.87 2.31
N MET A 128 -12.16 -12.55 2.13
CA MET A 128 -13.03 -12.97 3.23
C MET A 128 -13.86 -14.20 2.84
N ASN A 129 -13.96 -15.20 3.72
CA ASN A 129 -14.82 -16.37 3.51
C ASN A 129 -16.18 -16.26 4.21
N GLU A 130 -17.07 -17.22 3.95
CA GLU A 130 -18.41 -17.28 4.55
C GLU A 130 -18.43 -17.51 6.07
N HIS A 131 -17.26 -17.78 6.67
CA HIS A 131 -17.06 -17.83 8.12
C HIS A 131 -16.46 -16.54 8.68
N GLN A 132 -16.36 -15.49 7.86
CA GLN A 132 -15.86 -14.17 8.23
C GLN A 132 -14.38 -14.17 8.65
N VAL A 133 -13.63 -15.21 8.28
CA VAL A 133 -12.16 -15.14 8.28
C VAL A 133 -11.77 -14.19 7.16
N ALA A 134 -10.98 -13.19 7.47
CA ALA A 134 -10.57 -12.15 6.53
C ALA A 134 -9.08 -11.86 6.62
N PHE A 135 -8.49 -11.47 5.50
CA PHE A 135 -7.08 -11.13 5.40
C PHE A 135 -6.88 -9.69 4.93
N GLY A 136 -5.74 -9.11 5.30
CA GLY A 136 -5.09 -7.98 4.64
C GLY A 136 -3.60 -8.33 4.46
N GLU A 137 -2.96 -7.89 3.38
CA GLU A 137 -1.60 -8.33 3.03
C GLU A 137 -0.58 -7.17 2.93
N SER A 138 0.68 -7.45 3.32
CA SER A 138 1.83 -6.58 3.06
C SER A 138 3.12 -7.36 2.72
N THR A 139 3.63 -7.12 1.51
CA THR A 139 4.79 -7.84 0.97
C THR A 139 6.07 -7.41 1.63
N CYS A 140 6.80 -8.35 2.23
CA CYS A 140 7.92 -8.05 3.11
C CYS A 140 9.21 -8.67 2.59
N GLY A 141 10.28 -7.88 2.61
CA GLY A 141 11.58 -8.45 2.27
C GLY A 141 12.07 -9.42 3.35
N ALA A 142 12.69 -10.52 2.95
CA ALA A 142 13.28 -11.52 3.85
C ALA A 142 14.71 -11.90 3.42
N ARG A 143 15.50 -12.46 4.35
CA ARG A 143 16.89 -12.87 4.11
C ARG A 143 17.05 -14.20 3.37
N LEU A 144 15.99 -15.00 3.33
CA LEU A 144 15.96 -16.27 2.62
C LEU A 144 14.93 -16.16 1.49
N TRP A 145 15.17 -16.91 0.42
CA TRP A 145 14.28 -17.00 -0.73
C TRP A 145 14.34 -18.42 -1.30
N ALA A 146 13.31 -18.82 -2.05
CA ALA A 146 13.25 -20.12 -2.69
C ALA A 146 12.60 -20.02 -4.07
N LYS A 147 12.85 -21.04 -4.90
CA LYS A 147 12.18 -21.19 -6.19
C LYS A 147 10.95 -22.09 -6.07
N PRO A 148 9.89 -21.84 -6.87
CA PRO A 148 8.80 -22.78 -7.03
C PRO A 148 9.27 -24.11 -7.63
N LEU A 149 8.55 -25.19 -7.32
CA LEU A 149 8.82 -26.56 -7.78
C LEU A 149 8.91 -26.66 -9.31
N SER A 150 8.01 -25.99 -10.03
CA SER A 150 7.98 -25.96 -11.50
C SER A 150 9.13 -25.15 -12.12
N GLN A 151 9.85 -24.37 -11.33
CA GLN A 151 10.97 -23.52 -11.74
C GLN A 151 12.33 -24.06 -11.25
N GLY A 152 12.39 -25.36 -10.94
CA GLY A 152 13.60 -26.04 -10.49
C GLY A 152 13.91 -25.88 -9.00
N GLY A 153 12.98 -25.31 -8.22
CA GLY A 153 13.06 -25.30 -6.77
C GLY A 153 12.35 -26.47 -6.10
N ARG A 154 11.99 -26.31 -4.83
CA ARG A 154 11.36 -27.37 -4.02
C ARG A 154 10.07 -26.91 -3.32
N ALA A 155 9.71 -25.64 -3.42
CA ALA A 155 8.55 -25.06 -2.77
C ALA A 155 7.29 -25.16 -3.63
N LEU A 156 6.17 -25.52 -3.02
CA LEU A 156 4.89 -25.66 -3.71
C LEU A 156 3.99 -24.43 -3.56
N PHE A 157 4.12 -23.68 -2.46
CA PHE A 157 3.17 -22.63 -2.11
C PHE A 157 3.80 -21.24 -2.09
N ASP A 158 3.05 -20.25 -2.56
CA ASP A 158 3.24 -18.85 -2.23
C ASP A 158 2.07 -18.37 -1.34
N ILE A 159 2.07 -17.09 -0.94
CA ILE A 159 1.05 -16.58 -0.02
C ILE A 159 -0.35 -16.48 -0.66
N VAL A 160 -0.44 -16.24 -1.98
CA VAL A 160 -1.71 -16.19 -2.71
C VAL A 160 -2.40 -17.54 -2.62
N GLU A 161 -1.72 -18.63 -3.00
CA GLU A 161 -2.32 -19.95 -2.93
C GLU A 161 -2.57 -20.41 -1.49
N LEU A 162 -1.70 -20.08 -0.53
CA LEU A 162 -1.95 -20.37 0.89
C LEU A 162 -3.20 -19.66 1.40
N SER A 163 -3.38 -18.38 1.04
CA SER A 163 -4.56 -17.61 1.44
C SER A 163 -5.85 -18.21 0.86
N ARG A 164 -5.82 -18.72 -0.38
CA ARG A 164 -6.98 -19.40 -0.99
C ARG A 164 -7.30 -20.71 -0.29
N VAL A 165 -6.30 -21.54 -0.02
CA VAL A 165 -6.50 -22.80 0.74
C VAL A 165 -7.04 -22.51 2.14
N ALA A 166 -6.57 -21.46 2.79
CA ALA A 166 -7.09 -21.04 4.10
C ALA A 166 -8.55 -20.59 4.01
N MET A 167 -8.91 -19.78 3.00
CA MET A 167 -10.30 -19.36 2.76
C MET A 167 -11.22 -20.56 2.52
N GLU A 168 -10.75 -21.57 1.80
CA GLU A 168 -11.48 -22.80 1.50
C GLU A 168 -11.71 -23.68 2.73
N ARG A 169 -10.86 -23.60 3.77
CA ARG A 169 -10.79 -24.63 4.82
C ARG A 169 -10.93 -24.13 6.25
N ALA A 170 -10.70 -22.84 6.53
CA ALA A 170 -10.66 -22.30 7.89
C ALA A 170 -11.95 -21.58 8.31
N ARG A 171 -12.32 -21.72 9.58
CA ARG A 171 -13.46 -21.04 10.22
C ARG A 171 -13.05 -19.95 11.20
N THR A 172 -11.78 -19.92 11.59
CA THR A 172 -11.20 -18.94 12.52
C THR A 172 -9.87 -18.42 12.01
N ALA A 173 -9.44 -17.26 12.50
CA ALA A 173 -8.15 -16.64 12.20
C ALA A 173 -6.98 -17.58 12.56
N ARG A 174 -7.06 -18.19 13.74
CA ARG A 174 -6.07 -19.16 14.23
C ARG A 174 -6.01 -20.40 13.35
N GLU A 175 -7.15 -20.96 12.96
CA GLU A 175 -7.20 -22.11 12.06
C GLU A 175 -6.59 -21.78 10.69
N ALA A 176 -6.86 -20.59 10.16
CA ALA A 176 -6.26 -20.13 8.91
C ALA A 176 -4.73 -20.07 8.99
N ILE A 177 -4.18 -19.49 10.06
CA ILE A 177 -2.73 -19.44 10.29
C ILE A 177 -2.14 -20.85 10.35
N MET A 178 -2.77 -21.77 11.09
CA MET A 178 -2.30 -23.14 11.21
C MET A 178 -2.36 -23.91 9.89
N VAL A 179 -3.42 -23.72 9.10
CA VAL A 179 -3.53 -24.32 7.76
C VAL A 179 -2.41 -23.81 6.85
N MET A 180 -2.20 -22.49 6.80
CA MET A 180 -1.15 -21.90 5.96
C MET A 180 0.25 -22.35 6.41
N GLY A 181 0.55 -22.22 7.71
CA GLY A 181 1.83 -22.60 8.28
C GLY A 181 2.16 -24.08 8.08
N HIS A 182 1.21 -24.98 8.34
CA HIS A 182 1.40 -26.42 8.15
C HIS A 182 1.68 -26.79 6.68
N LEU A 183 0.93 -26.21 5.74
CA LEU A 183 1.13 -26.47 4.30
C LEU A 183 2.48 -25.94 3.82
N ALA A 184 2.87 -24.74 4.28
CA ALA A 184 4.15 -24.14 3.96
C ALA A 184 5.34 -24.93 4.54
N GLU A 185 5.24 -25.42 5.79
CA GLU A 185 6.26 -26.27 6.40
C GLU A 185 6.39 -27.62 5.67
N THR A 186 5.26 -28.18 5.22
CA THR A 186 5.19 -29.53 4.61
C THR A 186 5.61 -29.55 3.14
N TYR A 187 5.18 -28.55 2.37
CA TYR A 187 5.34 -28.52 0.91
C TYR A 187 6.26 -27.40 0.42
N GLY A 188 6.82 -26.60 1.33
CA GLY A 188 7.72 -25.50 1.04
C GLY A 188 7.02 -24.22 0.58
N TYR A 189 7.68 -23.10 0.86
CA TYR A 189 7.19 -21.76 0.54
C TYR A 189 8.15 -20.99 -0.37
N TYR A 190 7.62 -20.21 -1.31
CA TYR A 190 8.37 -19.29 -2.16
C TYR A 190 7.67 -17.91 -2.22
N GLY A 191 8.45 -16.85 -2.44
CA GLY A 191 7.94 -15.49 -2.57
C GLY A 191 7.41 -15.17 -3.97
N CYS A 192 6.83 -13.99 -4.17
CA CYS A 192 6.21 -13.61 -5.45
C CYS A 192 7.24 -13.36 -6.57
N SER A 193 8.51 -13.15 -6.21
CA SER A 193 9.65 -13.13 -7.13
C SER A 193 10.68 -14.20 -6.77
N TRP A 194 11.15 -14.94 -7.77
CA TRP A 194 12.14 -16.01 -7.62
C TRP A 194 13.29 -15.92 -8.64
N GLU A 195 13.33 -14.85 -9.44
CA GLU A 195 14.42 -14.54 -10.35
C GLU A 195 14.66 -13.02 -10.40
N GLY A 196 15.88 -12.61 -10.75
CA GLY A 196 16.26 -11.20 -10.85
C GLY A 196 16.70 -10.59 -9.51
N ASP A 197 16.74 -9.26 -9.47
CA ASP A 197 17.35 -8.51 -8.36
C ASP A 197 16.40 -8.35 -7.16
N ASP A 198 15.09 -8.55 -7.34
CA ASP A 198 14.06 -8.35 -6.32
C ASP A 198 13.77 -9.59 -5.44
N VAL A 199 14.48 -10.71 -5.63
CA VAL A 199 14.17 -11.98 -4.94
C VAL A 199 14.13 -11.87 -3.42
N PHE A 200 14.94 -11.00 -2.80
CA PHE A 200 14.91 -10.77 -1.35
C PHE A 200 13.89 -9.72 -0.92
N ALA A 201 13.52 -8.79 -1.80
CA ALA A 201 12.54 -7.75 -1.49
C ALA A 201 11.11 -8.31 -1.43
N GLU A 202 10.91 -9.45 -2.08
CA GLU A 202 9.62 -10.10 -2.35
C GLU A 202 9.60 -11.57 -1.87
N SER A 203 10.59 -12.00 -1.09
CA SER A 203 10.68 -13.39 -0.61
C SER A 203 9.82 -13.68 0.62
N GLY A 204 9.44 -12.67 1.39
CA GLY A 204 8.61 -12.81 2.57
C GLY A 204 7.25 -12.15 2.39
N GLU A 205 6.30 -12.57 3.19
CA GLU A 205 4.94 -12.05 3.15
C GLU A 205 4.39 -11.85 4.55
N THR A 206 3.45 -10.91 4.67
CA THR A 206 2.68 -10.72 5.90
C THR A 206 1.20 -10.71 5.61
N LEU A 207 0.45 -11.51 6.37
CA LEU A 207 -0.99 -11.39 6.46
C LEU A 207 -1.40 -10.85 7.83
N THR A 208 -2.22 -9.82 7.81
CA THR A 208 -3.12 -9.50 8.92
C THR A 208 -4.33 -10.41 8.81
N VAL A 209 -4.67 -11.13 9.87
CA VAL A 209 -5.70 -12.16 9.86
C VAL A 209 -6.72 -11.87 10.94
N THR A 210 -7.99 -11.79 10.55
CA THR A 210 -9.10 -11.51 11.47
C THR A 210 -10.20 -12.55 11.35
N ASP A 211 -10.89 -12.82 12.45
CA ASP A 211 -12.23 -13.41 12.44
C ASP A 211 -13.19 -12.54 13.28
N THR A 212 -14.30 -13.10 13.76
CA THR A 212 -15.25 -12.36 14.61
C THR A 212 -14.71 -12.01 16.00
N THR A 213 -13.54 -12.53 16.39
CA THR A 213 -13.02 -12.49 17.77
C THR A 213 -11.55 -12.13 17.88
N GLU A 214 -10.69 -12.63 17.00
CA GLU A 214 -9.24 -12.48 17.08
C GLU A 214 -8.65 -11.68 15.92
N ALA A 215 -7.58 -10.95 16.23
CA ALA A 215 -6.76 -10.18 15.30
C ALA A 215 -5.31 -10.69 15.38
N TRP A 216 -4.70 -11.04 14.26
CA TRP A 216 -3.34 -11.60 14.20
C TRP A 216 -2.50 -10.95 13.11
N ILE A 217 -1.19 -10.83 13.33
CA ILE A 217 -0.19 -10.61 12.29
C ILE A 217 0.53 -11.93 12.08
N PHE A 218 0.68 -12.37 10.83
CA PHE A 218 1.35 -13.60 10.41
C PHE A 218 2.45 -13.29 9.40
N HIS A 219 3.70 -13.48 9.78
CA HIS A 219 4.87 -13.37 8.90
C HIS A 219 5.31 -14.74 8.42
N ILE A 220 5.68 -14.84 7.14
CA ILE A 220 6.18 -16.07 6.53
C ILE A 220 7.30 -15.76 5.54
N LEU A 221 8.28 -16.67 5.47
CA LEU A 221 9.36 -16.68 4.50
C LEU A 221 9.81 -18.13 4.21
N PRO A 222 10.59 -18.37 3.14
CA PRO A 222 11.17 -19.67 2.89
C PRO A 222 12.18 -20.05 3.97
N ASP A 223 12.35 -21.36 4.18
CA ASP A 223 13.55 -21.85 4.89
C ASP A 223 14.76 -21.89 3.96
N ASP A 224 15.94 -22.13 4.53
CA ASP A 224 17.22 -22.22 3.84
C ASP A 224 17.37 -23.51 3.00
N THR A 225 16.47 -24.48 3.12
CA THR A 225 16.43 -25.66 2.23
C THR A 225 15.60 -25.45 0.98
N GLY A 226 14.77 -24.39 0.96
CA GLY A 226 13.79 -24.10 -0.09
C GLY A 226 12.65 -25.12 -0.18
N ALA A 227 12.52 -26.00 0.81
CA ALA A 227 11.54 -27.10 0.84
C ALA A 227 10.62 -27.04 2.06
N SER A 228 10.80 -26.04 2.92
CA SER A 228 9.93 -25.73 4.06
C SER A 228 9.73 -24.21 4.12
N ALA A 229 9.20 -23.73 5.24
CA ALA A 229 9.01 -22.32 5.53
C ALA A 229 9.41 -22.02 6.97
N VAL A 230 9.73 -20.75 7.25
CA VAL A 230 9.80 -20.20 8.59
C VAL A 230 8.65 -19.20 8.73
N TRP A 231 7.90 -19.27 9.82
CA TRP A 231 6.78 -18.37 10.05
C TRP A 231 6.57 -18.10 11.54
N ALA A 232 6.01 -16.92 11.84
CA ALA A 232 5.59 -16.53 13.18
C ALA A 232 4.31 -15.71 13.09
N ALA A 233 3.43 -15.84 14.08
CA ALA A 233 2.24 -15.04 14.23
C ALA A 233 2.11 -14.50 15.65
N GLN A 234 1.62 -13.26 15.75
CA GLN A 234 1.37 -12.60 17.03
C GLN A 234 -0.05 -12.03 17.06
N ARG A 235 -0.77 -12.30 18.15
CA ARG A 235 -2.11 -11.76 18.40
C ARG A 235 -1.99 -10.27 18.70
N VAL A 236 -2.78 -9.46 18.01
CA VAL A 236 -2.92 -8.03 18.31
C VAL A 236 -3.88 -7.89 19.49
N PRO A 237 -3.52 -7.14 20.54
CA PRO A 237 -4.43 -6.91 21.66
C PRO A 237 -5.78 -6.35 21.20
N ASP A 238 -6.86 -6.78 21.83
CA ASP A 238 -8.21 -6.35 21.44
C ASP A 238 -8.38 -4.82 21.48
N THR A 239 -7.58 -4.10 22.29
CA THR A 239 -7.66 -2.64 22.46
C THR A 239 -6.80 -1.83 21.49
N ASP A 240 -6.11 -2.49 20.57
CA ASP A 240 -5.01 -1.87 19.83
C ASP A 240 -5.23 -1.88 18.31
N ILE A 241 -4.47 -1.02 17.64
CA ILE A 241 -4.25 -0.99 16.19
C ILE A 241 -2.79 -1.36 15.91
N ALA A 242 -2.54 -2.12 14.84
CA ALA A 242 -1.22 -2.44 14.32
C ALA A 242 -1.15 -2.22 12.80
N VAL A 243 0.05 -2.10 12.27
CA VAL A 243 0.30 -1.80 10.85
C VAL A 243 1.54 -2.52 10.37
N VAL A 244 1.49 -3.01 9.14
CA VAL A 244 2.62 -3.63 8.43
C VAL A 244 2.80 -2.93 7.10
N ALA A 245 4.02 -2.47 6.85
CA ALA A 245 4.37 -1.60 5.74
C ALA A 245 5.63 -2.11 5.01
N ASN A 246 5.54 -3.26 4.38
CA ASN A 246 6.63 -3.92 3.64
C ASN A 246 7.91 -4.23 4.44
N GLN A 247 7.74 -4.48 5.73
CA GLN A 247 8.78 -4.91 6.64
C GLN A 247 8.12 -5.70 7.78
N PHE A 248 8.74 -6.79 8.21
CA PHE A 248 8.28 -7.54 9.38
C PHE A 248 8.32 -6.65 10.63
N VAL A 249 7.40 -6.92 11.56
CA VAL A 249 7.20 -6.17 12.80
C VAL A 249 7.14 -7.05 14.05
N ILE A 250 6.96 -8.38 13.91
CA ILE A 250 7.03 -9.31 15.06
C ILE A 250 8.49 -9.37 15.54
N ARG A 251 8.70 -9.10 16.83
CA ARG A 251 10.02 -9.08 17.46
C ARG A 251 10.22 -10.38 18.25
N SER A 252 9.89 -10.37 19.54
CA SER A 252 9.92 -11.57 20.39
C SER A 252 8.80 -12.54 20.05
N VAL A 253 9.06 -13.83 20.18
CA VAL A 253 8.08 -14.91 19.95
C VAL A 253 8.15 -15.91 21.09
N ASP A 254 7.19 -15.86 22.02
CA ASP A 254 7.08 -16.83 23.10
C ASP A 254 6.22 -18.02 22.65
N VAL A 255 6.87 -19.08 22.18
CA VAL A 255 6.20 -20.31 21.70
C VAL A 255 5.44 -21.08 22.79
N ASN A 256 5.65 -20.76 24.07
CA ASN A 256 4.88 -21.35 25.17
C ASN A 256 3.55 -20.61 25.40
N ASP A 257 3.46 -19.34 25.03
CA ASP A 257 2.23 -18.56 25.05
C ASP A 257 1.46 -18.74 23.74
N SER A 258 0.91 -19.94 23.55
CA SER A 258 0.07 -20.26 22.41
C SER A 258 -1.19 -19.40 22.30
N ALA A 259 -1.57 -18.64 23.34
CA ALA A 259 -2.70 -17.72 23.26
C ALA A 259 -2.36 -16.50 22.40
N ASN A 260 -1.12 -15.99 22.51
CA ASN A 260 -0.67 -14.79 21.81
C ASN A 260 0.35 -15.03 20.70
N TYR A 261 0.96 -16.22 20.63
CA TYR A 261 1.97 -16.55 19.63
C TYR A 261 1.73 -17.91 18.99
N LEU A 262 2.07 -18.00 17.70
CA LEU A 262 2.15 -19.24 16.94
C LEU A 262 3.42 -19.16 16.08
N ALA A 263 4.13 -20.26 15.87
CA ALA A 263 5.34 -20.23 15.04
C ALA A 263 5.63 -21.59 14.43
N SER A 264 6.44 -21.58 13.37
CA SER A 264 6.98 -22.79 12.77
C SER A 264 7.91 -23.52 13.73
N SER A 265 7.86 -24.84 13.69
CA SER A 265 8.64 -25.69 14.60
C SER A 265 10.16 -25.59 14.39
N ASN A 266 10.58 -25.14 13.21
CA ASN A 266 11.97 -25.00 12.78
C ASN A 266 12.55 -23.59 12.96
N MET A 267 11.78 -22.59 13.41
CA MET A 267 12.15 -21.17 13.41
C MET A 267 13.52 -20.90 14.07
N LEU A 268 13.70 -21.36 15.30
CA LEU A 268 14.93 -21.14 16.06
C LEU A 268 16.14 -21.90 15.48
N ASP A 269 15.91 -23.13 14.97
CA ASP A 269 16.97 -23.94 14.33
C ASP A 269 17.48 -23.27 13.05
N VAL A 270 16.56 -22.81 12.19
CA VAL A 270 16.90 -22.11 10.95
C VAL A 270 17.63 -20.81 11.26
N ALA A 271 17.19 -20.03 12.24
CA ALA A 271 17.88 -18.80 12.66
C ALA A 271 19.31 -19.09 13.12
N LYS A 272 19.49 -20.07 14.00
CA LYS A 272 20.79 -20.44 14.58
C LYS A 272 21.76 -20.98 13.52
N ARG A 273 21.33 -21.91 12.68
CA ARG A 273 22.20 -22.56 11.69
C ARG A 273 22.64 -21.64 10.55
N ASN A 274 21.87 -20.59 10.28
CA ASN A 274 22.23 -19.53 9.33
C ASN A 274 23.03 -18.39 9.98
N GLY A 275 23.28 -18.44 11.29
CA GLY A 275 23.99 -17.39 12.01
C GLY A 275 23.20 -16.07 12.11
N PHE A 276 21.87 -16.13 11.99
CA PHE A 276 21.00 -14.97 12.16
C PHE A 276 20.74 -14.63 13.63
N TRP A 277 20.92 -15.62 14.50
CA TRP A 277 20.85 -15.54 15.95
C TRP A 277 21.95 -16.44 16.54
N ASP A 278 22.61 -16.02 17.62
CA ASP A 278 23.73 -16.76 18.23
C ASP A 278 23.26 -18.06 18.91
N GLY A 279 22.01 -18.09 19.35
CA GLY A 279 21.42 -19.26 19.97
C GLY A 279 21.73 -19.41 21.45
N ASP A 280 22.15 -18.33 22.12
CA ASP A 280 22.57 -18.34 23.53
C ASP A 280 21.39 -18.16 24.49
N ASP A 281 20.48 -17.22 24.22
CA ASP A 281 19.24 -16.99 24.99
C ASP A 281 18.03 -16.80 24.06
N VAL A 282 16.98 -17.58 24.30
CA VAL A 282 15.73 -17.51 23.52
C VAL A 282 14.97 -16.22 23.78
N GLU A 283 15.15 -15.60 24.95
CA GLU A 283 14.54 -14.31 25.28
C GLU A 283 15.15 -13.17 24.44
N ASP A 284 16.38 -13.34 23.94
CA ASP A 284 17.07 -12.40 23.06
C ASP A 284 16.70 -12.62 21.57
N PHE A 285 15.88 -13.63 21.26
CA PHE A 285 15.48 -13.91 19.88
C PHE A 285 14.51 -12.84 19.35
N ASP A 286 14.90 -12.20 18.24
CA ASP A 286 14.08 -11.22 17.52
C ASP A 286 13.84 -11.70 16.08
N PHE A 287 12.59 -12.05 15.77
CA PHE A 287 12.20 -12.61 14.48
C PHE A 287 12.51 -11.65 13.32
N THR A 288 12.13 -10.38 13.45
CA THR A 288 12.36 -9.37 12.42
C THR A 288 13.86 -9.12 12.21
N ALA A 289 14.64 -8.97 13.28
CA ALA A 289 16.09 -8.77 13.16
C ALA A 289 16.80 -9.99 12.55
N SER A 290 16.29 -11.20 12.82
CA SER A 290 16.85 -12.45 12.31
C SER A 290 16.54 -12.65 10.83
N PHE A 291 15.30 -12.40 10.41
CA PHE A 291 14.78 -12.88 9.12
C PHE A 291 14.41 -11.79 8.10
N ALA A 292 14.16 -10.55 8.52
CA ALA A 292 13.77 -9.50 7.59
C ALA A 292 14.96 -9.02 6.72
N MET A 293 14.66 -8.65 5.48
CA MET A 293 15.60 -7.92 4.63
C MET A 293 15.89 -6.55 5.25
N VAL A 294 17.17 -6.17 5.28
CA VAL A 294 17.59 -4.85 5.77
C VAL A 294 17.37 -3.81 4.67
N ARG A 295 16.67 -2.73 4.99
CA ARG A 295 16.63 -1.50 4.17
C ARG A 295 17.56 -0.47 4.81
N GLU A 296 18.79 -0.41 4.31
CA GLU A 296 19.83 0.49 4.85
C GLU A 296 19.42 1.97 4.80
N HIS A 297 19.95 2.78 5.71
CA HIS A 297 19.62 4.20 5.76
C HIS A 297 19.96 4.94 4.46
N PRO A 298 19.05 5.77 3.89
CA PRO A 298 17.74 6.18 4.42
C PRO A 298 16.53 5.34 3.95
N ASN A 299 16.76 4.22 3.28
CA ASN A 299 15.73 3.41 2.61
C ASN A 299 14.72 2.74 3.57
N GLN A 300 14.99 2.69 4.88
CA GLN A 300 14.02 2.21 5.86
C GLN A 300 12.74 3.07 5.89
N TYR A 301 12.85 4.36 5.56
CA TYR A 301 11.72 5.29 5.60
C TYR A 301 10.64 4.98 4.55
N TYR A 302 10.96 4.15 3.55
CA TYR A 302 9.97 3.52 2.68
C TYR A 302 8.88 2.76 3.46
N SER A 303 9.27 2.17 4.60
CA SER A 303 8.43 1.33 5.45
C SER A 303 8.06 2.05 6.76
N THR A 304 9.07 2.46 7.54
CA THR A 304 8.88 2.88 8.93
C THR A 304 8.04 4.16 9.05
N ARG A 305 8.04 5.03 8.04
CA ARG A 305 7.20 6.25 8.09
C ARG A 305 5.72 6.00 7.92
N ARG A 306 5.32 4.99 7.14
CA ARG A 306 3.91 4.59 7.09
C ARG A 306 3.43 4.03 8.42
N VAL A 307 4.28 3.25 9.09
CA VAL A 307 4.01 2.75 10.44
C VAL A 307 3.80 3.91 11.41
N TRP A 308 4.76 4.84 11.47
CA TRP A 308 4.66 6.05 12.26
C TRP A 308 3.39 6.85 11.96
N ARG A 309 3.07 7.00 10.68
CA ARG A 309 1.94 7.81 10.23
C ARG A 309 0.61 7.21 10.66
N VAL A 310 0.41 5.90 10.48
CA VAL A 310 -0.82 5.23 10.95
C VAL A 310 -0.98 5.37 12.45
N PHE A 311 0.09 5.14 13.23
CA PHE A 311 0.03 5.29 14.69
C PHE A 311 -0.27 6.71 15.15
N THR A 312 0.33 7.73 14.53
CA THR A 312 0.09 9.13 14.89
C THR A 312 -1.25 9.67 14.39
N LEU A 313 -1.81 9.12 13.31
CA LEU A 313 -3.19 9.40 12.90
C LEU A 313 -4.21 8.76 13.85
N ALA A 314 -4.00 7.50 14.24
CA ALA A 314 -4.88 6.78 15.16
C ALA A 314 -4.81 7.34 16.59
N ASN A 315 -3.65 7.86 17.01
CA ASN A 315 -3.47 8.52 18.29
C ASN A 315 -2.54 9.74 18.17
N PRO A 316 -3.10 10.95 17.94
CA PRO A 316 -2.31 12.18 17.81
C PRO A 316 -1.55 12.60 19.08
N SER A 317 -1.87 12.01 20.24
CA SER A 317 -1.14 12.25 21.49
C SER A 317 0.08 11.33 21.66
N LEU A 318 0.25 10.35 20.77
CA LEU A 318 1.38 9.44 20.79
C LEU A 318 2.67 10.20 20.43
N SER A 319 3.60 10.28 21.38
CA SER A 319 4.93 10.85 21.13
C SER A 319 5.83 9.79 20.48
N LEU A 320 5.62 9.57 19.19
CA LEU A 320 6.43 8.66 18.37
C LEU A 320 7.26 9.47 17.37
N SER A 321 8.57 9.23 17.36
CA SER A 321 9.49 9.89 16.42
C SER A 321 9.27 9.36 14.99
N PRO A 322 9.20 10.20 13.94
CA PRO A 322 9.18 9.73 12.55
C PRO A 322 10.54 9.22 12.05
N THR A 323 11.60 9.40 12.84
CA THR A 323 12.95 8.91 12.53
C THR A 323 13.32 7.81 13.51
N THR A 324 13.67 6.65 12.98
CA THR A 324 14.02 5.44 13.73
C THR A 324 15.11 4.64 12.98
N ASP A 325 15.59 3.56 13.59
CA ASP A 325 16.54 2.61 13.01
C ASP A 325 15.95 1.81 11.83
N VAL A 326 16.75 0.92 11.25
CA VAL A 326 16.42 0.18 10.03
C VAL A 326 15.26 -0.80 10.18
N PHE A 327 14.85 -1.14 11.41
CA PHE A 327 13.76 -2.07 11.71
C PHE A 327 12.64 -1.43 12.54
N ALA A 328 12.73 -0.13 12.83
CA ALA A 328 11.87 0.52 13.80
C ALA A 328 11.83 -0.18 15.17
N SER A 329 13.00 -0.57 15.70
CA SER A 329 13.07 -1.38 16.94
C SER A 329 12.50 -0.70 18.18
N ASP A 330 12.35 0.63 18.15
CA ASP A 330 11.77 1.46 19.21
C ASP A 330 10.24 1.65 19.06
N TYR A 331 9.64 1.17 17.97
CA TYR A 331 8.20 1.21 17.77
C TYR A 331 7.53 -0.01 18.41
N PRO A 332 6.36 0.15 19.04
CA PRO A 332 5.60 -1.01 19.50
C PRO A 332 4.98 -1.73 18.29
N LEU A 333 4.71 -3.04 18.43
CA LEU A 333 3.94 -3.79 17.44
C LEU A 333 2.57 -3.14 17.18
N SER A 334 1.92 -2.70 18.26
CA SER A 334 0.58 -2.12 18.26
C SER A 334 0.47 -0.99 19.27
N THR A 335 -0.51 -0.11 19.10
CA THR A 335 -0.81 0.97 20.06
C THR A 335 -2.31 1.13 20.23
N ARG A 336 -2.73 1.69 21.35
CA ARG A 336 -4.14 2.09 21.54
C ARG A 336 -4.47 3.31 20.68
N PRO A 337 -5.54 3.27 19.87
CA PRO A 337 -6.04 4.47 19.22
C PRO A 337 -6.66 5.42 20.26
N ALA A 338 -6.75 6.71 19.93
CA ALA A 338 -7.34 7.72 20.82
C ALA A 338 -8.86 7.54 20.99
N MET A 339 -9.52 6.93 20.01
CA MET A 339 -10.95 6.61 19.99
C MET A 339 -11.15 5.26 19.29
N LEU A 340 -12.33 4.65 19.48
CA LEU A 340 -12.71 3.49 18.68
C LEU A 340 -12.71 3.83 17.20
N LEU A 341 -12.23 2.91 16.37
CA LEU A 341 -12.11 3.06 14.92
C LEU A 341 -13.22 2.26 14.23
N GLY A 342 -13.90 2.88 13.28
CA GLY A 342 -14.87 2.22 12.40
C GLY A 342 -14.32 2.04 10.99
N PRO A 343 -15.09 1.39 10.08
CA PRO A 343 -14.66 1.19 8.71
C PRO A 343 -14.29 2.49 7.97
N ALA A 344 -15.01 3.58 8.24
CA ALA A 344 -14.73 4.89 7.66
C ALA A 344 -13.33 5.42 8.06
N ASP A 345 -12.90 5.19 9.30
CA ASP A 345 -11.59 5.64 9.77
C ASP A 345 -10.47 4.89 9.04
N LEU A 346 -10.60 3.58 8.85
CA LEU A 346 -9.64 2.77 8.10
C LEU A 346 -9.59 3.18 6.62
N MET A 347 -10.73 3.50 6.01
CA MET A 347 -10.76 4.07 4.65
C MET A 347 -10.00 5.40 4.57
N GLN A 348 -10.12 6.27 5.58
CA GLN A 348 -9.36 7.52 5.61
C GLN A 348 -7.87 7.31 5.85
N LEU A 349 -7.47 6.36 6.70
CA LEU A 349 -6.05 6.00 6.88
C LEU A 349 -5.41 5.56 5.57
N GLN A 350 -6.13 4.79 4.74
CA GLN A 350 -5.63 4.34 3.43
C GLN A 350 -5.47 5.49 2.41
N ARG A 351 -6.08 6.67 2.66
CA ARG A 351 -6.06 7.84 1.76
C ARG A 351 -4.90 8.80 2.00
N ASP A 352 -4.07 8.55 3.01
CA ASP A 352 -3.07 9.50 3.50
C ASP A 352 -1.77 9.51 2.66
N HIS A 353 -1.23 10.72 2.50
CA HIS A 353 0.05 11.05 1.88
C HIS A 353 0.90 11.94 2.80
N TYR A 354 0.82 11.70 4.11
CA TYR A 354 1.49 12.43 5.17
C TYR A 354 1.01 13.88 5.37
N GLU A 355 -0.24 14.18 5.04
CA GLU A 355 -0.78 15.54 5.07
C GLU A 355 -0.56 16.23 6.44
N GLY A 356 -0.09 17.48 6.41
CA GLY A 356 0.17 18.28 7.62
C GLY A 356 1.47 17.96 8.36
N THR A 357 2.36 17.16 7.78
CA THR A 357 3.67 16.81 8.36
C THR A 357 4.81 17.37 7.53
N ALA A 358 6.05 17.20 8.00
CA ALA A 358 7.25 17.54 7.22
C ALA A 358 7.44 16.68 5.95
N TYR A 359 6.65 15.61 5.80
CA TYR A 359 6.74 14.63 4.72
C TYR A 359 5.54 14.68 3.77
N ASP A 360 4.70 15.71 3.92
CA ASP A 360 3.47 15.93 3.17
C ASP A 360 3.76 16.04 1.66
N LEU A 361 3.37 15.01 0.92
CA LEU A 361 3.57 14.93 -0.52
C LEU A 361 2.69 15.90 -1.32
N THR A 362 1.71 16.55 -0.70
CA THR A 362 0.81 17.51 -1.37
C THR A 362 1.35 18.95 -1.34
N THR A 363 2.44 19.21 -0.63
CA THR A 363 2.96 20.57 -0.40
C THR A 363 4.43 20.77 -0.80
N ASP A 364 5.18 19.69 -1.05
CA ASP A 364 6.57 19.79 -1.47
C ASP A 364 6.72 20.38 -2.88
N LYS A 365 7.96 20.62 -3.32
CA LYS A 365 8.23 21.13 -4.68
C LYS A 365 7.85 20.13 -5.79
N ALA A 366 7.98 18.82 -5.53
CA ALA A 366 7.68 17.76 -6.50
C ALA A 366 6.17 17.66 -6.77
N SER A 367 5.33 18.12 -5.85
CA SER A 367 3.87 18.17 -5.99
C SER A 367 3.35 19.17 -7.04
N GLY A 368 4.24 20.03 -7.56
CA GLY A 368 3.89 21.03 -8.55
C GLY A 368 2.94 22.12 -8.01
N PRO A 369 2.41 22.99 -8.87
CA PRO A 369 1.64 24.16 -8.42
C PRO A 369 0.29 23.80 -7.81
N TYR A 370 -0.21 22.59 -8.07
CA TYR A 370 -1.53 22.14 -7.64
C TYR A 370 -1.48 20.97 -6.66
N GLY A 371 -0.31 20.60 -6.13
CA GLY A 371 -0.20 19.72 -4.97
C GLY A 371 -0.45 18.24 -5.22
N ASN A 372 -0.10 17.71 -6.40
CA ASN A 372 -0.27 16.29 -6.70
C ASN A 372 0.67 15.42 -5.83
N PRO A 373 0.17 14.48 -5.02
CA PRO A 373 1.01 13.64 -4.18
C PRO A 373 1.76 12.52 -4.93
N ASP A 374 1.39 12.23 -6.18
CA ASP A 374 1.96 11.12 -6.93
C ASP A 374 3.45 11.33 -7.24
N ARG A 375 4.23 10.26 -7.10
CA ARG A 375 5.66 10.21 -7.40
C ARG A 375 5.92 9.03 -8.35
N TYR A 376 6.13 9.34 -9.63
CA TYR A 376 6.46 8.34 -10.64
C TYR A 376 7.92 7.89 -10.55
N SER A 377 8.24 6.78 -11.22
CA SER A 377 9.59 6.21 -11.25
C SER A 377 10.64 7.26 -11.65
N THR A 378 11.73 7.31 -10.87
CA THR A 378 12.90 8.15 -11.13
C THR A 378 13.92 7.47 -12.05
N GLY A 379 13.60 6.28 -12.58
CA GLY A 379 14.52 5.47 -13.37
C GLY A 379 15.75 5.07 -12.56
N ALA A 380 16.93 5.25 -13.14
CA ALA A 380 18.21 4.89 -12.50
C ALA A 380 18.78 5.99 -11.58
N ALA A 381 17.99 7.00 -11.21
CA ALA A 381 18.47 8.08 -10.35
C ALA A 381 18.59 7.62 -8.89
N ASP A 382 19.68 8.01 -8.24
CA ASP A 382 19.91 7.77 -6.82
C ASP A 382 18.94 8.59 -5.94
N GLY A 383 18.59 8.04 -4.78
CA GLY A 383 17.67 8.64 -3.83
C GLY A 383 16.25 8.06 -3.91
N GLN A 384 15.35 8.63 -3.11
CA GLN A 384 13.98 8.14 -3.00
C GLN A 384 13.03 9.26 -2.57
N PHE A 385 11.79 9.18 -3.03
CA PHE A 385 10.68 9.93 -2.45
C PHE A 385 10.10 9.17 -1.26
N GLU A 386 9.37 9.90 -0.41
CA GLU A 386 8.53 9.26 0.60
C GLU A 386 7.50 8.36 -0.08
N ARG A 387 7.32 7.17 0.49
CA ARG A 387 6.30 6.24 0.03
C ARG A 387 5.04 6.43 0.87
N ALA A 388 4.02 7.05 0.28
CA ALA A 388 2.71 7.24 0.89
C ALA A 388 1.94 5.92 1.07
N ILE A 389 0.85 5.97 1.83
CA ILE A 389 -0.09 4.86 1.99
C ILE A 389 -0.94 4.74 0.73
N SER A 390 -1.55 5.85 0.28
CA SER A 390 -2.29 5.91 -0.98
C SER A 390 -1.36 6.18 -2.16
N LEU A 391 -1.51 5.46 -3.26
CA LEU A 391 -0.67 5.59 -4.45
C LEU A 391 -1.47 5.37 -5.74
N PHE A 392 -1.10 6.06 -6.83
CA PHE A 392 -1.73 5.92 -8.15
C PHE A 392 -1.73 4.51 -8.75
N ARG A 393 -0.81 3.63 -8.33
CA ARG A 393 -0.67 2.25 -8.81
C ARG A 393 -1.40 1.21 -7.96
N THR A 394 -2.23 1.64 -7.01
CA THR A 394 -3.09 0.72 -6.25
C THR A 394 -4.13 0.08 -7.18
N ALA A 395 -4.13 -1.24 -7.29
CA ALA A 395 -5.14 -1.99 -8.04
C ALA A 395 -6.50 -1.92 -7.33
N TYR A 396 -6.49 -2.11 -6.02
CA TYR A 396 -7.64 -1.89 -5.13
C TYR A 396 -7.18 -1.72 -3.69
N SER A 397 -8.10 -1.26 -2.86
CA SER A 397 -8.01 -1.33 -1.40
C SER A 397 -9.34 -1.82 -0.83
N TYR A 398 -9.33 -2.32 0.39
CA TYR A 398 -10.56 -2.71 1.07
C TYR A 398 -10.46 -2.58 2.58
N VAL A 399 -11.62 -2.52 3.24
CA VAL A 399 -11.75 -2.67 4.70
C VAL A 399 -12.70 -3.82 4.99
N THR A 400 -12.28 -4.76 5.84
CA THR A 400 -13.11 -5.89 6.25
C THR A 400 -13.81 -5.59 7.55
N HIS A 401 -15.04 -6.07 7.66
CA HIS A 401 -15.86 -5.94 8.86
C HIS A 401 -16.61 -7.27 9.06
N ALA A 402 -16.19 -8.02 10.07
CA ALA A 402 -16.91 -9.19 10.54
C ALA A 402 -18.06 -8.77 11.46
N SER A 403 -19.20 -9.45 11.38
CA SER A 403 -20.36 -9.25 12.23
C SER A 403 -20.44 -10.32 13.31
N VAL A 404 -20.45 -9.89 14.57
CA VAL A 404 -20.75 -10.74 15.74
C VAL A 404 -22.25 -11.00 15.89
N LEU A 405 -23.10 -10.25 15.18
CA LEU A 405 -24.56 -10.32 15.29
C LEU A 405 -25.16 -11.41 14.39
N ASP A 406 -24.62 -11.56 13.19
CA ASP A 406 -25.12 -12.52 12.21
C ASP A 406 -23.97 -12.97 11.29
N PRO A 407 -23.72 -14.29 11.16
CA PRO A 407 -22.63 -14.80 10.32
C PRO A 407 -22.77 -14.45 8.83
N ARG A 408 -23.96 -14.06 8.38
CA ARG A 408 -24.24 -13.68 6.98
C ARG A 408 -23.81 -12.25 6.65
N LEU A 409 -23.50 -11.43 7.66
CA LEU A 409 -23.29 -9.99 7.53
C LEU A 409 -21.81 -9.57 7.42
N GLY A 410 -20.88 -10.52 7.32
CA GLY A 410 -19.48 -10.22 7.03
C GLY A 410 -19.37 -9.43 5.72
N VAL A 411 -18.74 -8.26 5.77
CA VAL A 411 -18.71 -7.31 4.67
C VAL A 411 -17.29 -6.84 4.38
N VAL A 412 -16.98 -6.78 3.09
CA VAL A 412 -15.78 -6.16 2.53
C VAL A 412 -16.20 -4.84 1.90
N TRP A 413 -15.73 -3.73 2.45
CA TRP A 413 -15.85 -2.43 1.80
C TRP A 413 -14.75 -2.35 0.74
N PHE A 414 -15.10 -2.60 -0.52
CA PHE A 414 -14.17 -2.74 -1.62
C PHE A 414 -14.04 -1.42 -2.40
N GLY A 415 -12.82 -0.95 -2.61
CA GLY A 415 -12.50 0.28 -3.35
C GLY A 415 -11.47 0.00 -4.43
N PRO A 416 -11.87 -0.25 -5.69
CA PRO A 416 -10.92 -0.45 -6.78
C PRO A 416 -10.27 0.88 -7.18
N TYR A 417 -9.01 0.84 -7.59
CA TYR A 417 -8.10 1.98 -7.81
C TYR A 417 -7.59 2.65 -6.51
N ALA A 418 -6.76 3.70 -6.65
CA ALA A 418 -6.12 4.44 -5.57
C ALA A 418 -7.11 4.91 -4.47
N PRO A 419 -6.82 4.67 -3.18
CA PRO A 419 -7.74 5.00 -2.09
C PRO A 419 -8.24 6.45 -2.08
N HIS A 420 -7.37 7.41 -2.42
CA HIS A 420 -7.71 8.84 -2.43
C HIS A 420 -8.71 9.24 -3.52
N ALA A 421 -8.90 8.38 -4.53
CA ALA A 421 -9.79 8.60 -5.67
C ALA A 421 -10.90 7.54 -5.81
N THR A 422 -10.87 6.47 -5.01
CA THR A 422 -11.89 5.42 -5.03
C THR A 422 -13.11 5.77 -4.19
N THR A 423 -14.21 5.08 -4.48
CA THR A 423 -15.42 5.02 -3.66
C THR A 423 -15.60 3.60 -3.16
N TYR A 424 -15.62 3.41 -1.83
CA TYR A 424 -15.77 2.07 -1.25
C TYR A 424 -17.22 1.57 -1.30
N VAL A 425 -17.41 0.35 -1.81
CA VAL A 425 -18.73 -0.29 -1.95
C VAL A 425 -18.84 -1.54 -1.06
N PRO A 426 -19.99 -1.80 -0.41
CA PRO A 426 -20.16 -2.97 0.44
C PRO A 426 -20.33 -4.25 -0.39
N MET A 427 -19.49 -5.25 -0.12
CA MET A 427 -19.52 -6.59 -0.71
C MET A 427 -19.63 -7.63 0.41
N TYR A 428 -20.81 -8.21 0.59
CA TYR A 428 -21.00 -9.21 1.65
C TYR A 428 -20.36 -10.55 1.28
N ALA A 429 -19.71 -11.23 2.23
CA ALA A 429 -19.12 -12.55 1.98
C ALA A 429 -20.17 -13.59 1.56
N ALA A 430 -21.41 -13.43 2.01
CA ALA A 430 -22.53 -14.34 1.73
C ALA A 430 -23.16 -14.18 0.32
N VAL A 431 -22.72 -13.22 -0.51
CA VAL A 431 -23.30 -13.03 -1.85
C VAL A 431 -23.12 -14.25 -2.75
N LYS A 432 -24.06 -14.46 -3.68
CA LYS A 432 -23.97 -15.52 -4.71
C LYS A 432 -22.92 -15.21 -5.77
N ALA A 433 -22.77 -13.93 -6.11
CA ALA A 433 -21.81 -13.41 -7.08
C ALA A 433 -21.49 -11.96 -6.72
N THR A 434 -20.30 -11.51 -7.10
CA THR A 434 -19.94 -10.10 -7.06
C THR A 434 -20.56 -9.37 -8.26
N PRO A 435 -20.95 -8.08 -8.14
CA PRO A 435 -21.55 -7.33 -9.24
C PRO A 435 -20.57 -7.14 -10.41
N ASP A 436 -21.07 -7.15 -11.65
CA ASP A 436 -20.24 -7.09 -12.85
C ASP A 436 -19.25 -5.92 -12.87
N ALA A 437 -19.65 -4.72 -12.43
CA ALA A 437 -18.77 -3.55 -12.39
C ALA A 437 -17.56 -3.70 -11.43
N ALA A 438 -17.61 -4.65 -10.49
CA ALA A 438 -16.47 -5.02 -9.63
C ALA A 438 -15.80 -6.34 -10.07
N ALA A 439 -16.52 -7.21 -10.77
CA ALA A 439 -16.10 -8.56 -11.13
C ALA A 439 -15.52 -8.68 -12.56
N THR A 440 -15.62 -7.63 -13.36
CA THR A 440 -15.21 -7.63 -14.78
C THR A 440 -14.27 -6.47 -15.08
N GLY A 441 -13.75 -6.46 -16.32
CA GLY A 441 -12.82 -5.46 -16.82
C GLY A 441 -11.44 -6.03 -17.10
N SER A 442 -10.58 -5.18 -17.68
CA SER A 442 -9.20 -5.50 -18.05
C SER A 442 -8.31 -4.27 -17.91
N LEU A 443 -7.03 -4.48 -17.62
CA LEU A 443 -6.00 -3.43 -17.71
C LEU A 443 -5.52 -3.17 -19.15
N ARG A 444 -5.93 -4.01 -20.12
CA ARG A 444 -5.54 -3.88 -21.54
C ARG A 444 -6.56 -3.14 -22.39
N ARG A 445 -7.78 -2.94 -21.87
CA ARG A 445 -8.86 -2.23 -22.54
C ARG A 445 -9.63 -1.38 -21.53
N PHE A 446 -9.78 -0.10 -21.86
CA PHE A 446 -10.63 0.81 -21.11
C PHE A 446 -12.11 0.41 -21.24
N ASP A 447 -12.81 0.35 -20.10
CA ASP A 447 -14.25 0.08 -20.03
C ASP A 447 -14.90 0.93 -18.93
N ASN A 448 -15.77 1.86 -19.34
CA ASN A 448 -16.46 2.77 -18.42
C ASN A 448 -17.58 2.09 -17.60
N ALA A 449 -17.91 0.83 -17.89
CA ALA A 449 -18.86 0.04 -17.10
C ALA A 449 -18.22 -0.59 -15.85
N THR A 450 -16.92 -0.41 -15.66
CA THR A 450 -16.17 -0.98 -14.53
C THR A 450 -15.81 0.08 -13.50
N LEU A 451 -15.90 -0.28 -12.22
CA LEU A 451 -15.57 0.63 -11.11
C LEU A 451 -14.10 1.06 -11.15
N PHE A 452 -13.18 0.16 -11.53
CA PHE A 452 -11.76 0.47 -11.60
C PHE A 452 -11.50 1.63 -12.57
N TRP A 453 -11.97 1.52 -13.82
CA TRP A 453 -11.72 2.57 -14.82
C TRP A 453 -12.49 3.87 -14.52
N ALA A 454 -13.69 3.79 -13.94
CA ALA A 454 -14.43 4.97 -13.51
C ALA A 454 -13.67 5.74 -12.42
N ASN A 455 -13.16 5.06 -11.39
CA ASN A 455 -12.35 5.67 -10.35
C ASN A 455 -10.98 6.12 -10.86
N ALA A 456 -10.37 5.37 -11.79
CA ALA A 456 -9.11 5.76 -12.43
C ALA A 456 -9.25 7.06 -13.21
N LEU A 457 -10.36 7.29 -13.91
CA LEU A 457 -10.65 8.57 -14.58
C LEU A 457 -10.74 9.72 -13.58
N VAL A 458 -11.46 9.51 -12.46
CA VAL A 458 -11.56 10.50 -11.38
C VAL A 458 -10.18 10.84 -10.82
N GLY A 459 -9.36 9.85 -10.49
CA GLY A 459 -8.05 10.08 -9.89
C GLY A 459 -7.04 10.69 -10.85
N ASN A 460 -6.92 10.17 -12.08
CA ASN A 460 -5.98 10.70 -13.07
C ASN A 460 -6.33 12.16 -13.45
N TYR A 461 -7.61 12.47 -13.66
CA TYR A 461 -8.01 13.85 -13.95
C TYR A 461 -7.90 14.74 -12.70
N GLY A 462 -8.33 14.23 -11.56
CA GLY A 462 -8.24 14.90 -10.27
C GLY A 462 -6.81 15.30 -9.93
N GLY A 463 -5.83 14.43 -10.17
CA GLY A 463 -4.41 14.65 -9.91
C GLY A 463 -3.82 15.87 -10.62
N ILE A 464 -4.38 16.29 -11.77
CA ILE A 464 -3.90 17.48 -12.51
C ILE A 464 -4.04 18.75 -11.65
N PHE A 465 -5.16 18.89 -10.95
CA PHE A 465 -5.51 20.06 -10.14
C PHE A 465 -5.79 19.68 -8.67
N PHE A 466 -4.99 18.76 -8.12
CA PHE A 466 -5.27 18.01 -6.88
C PHE A 466 -5.76 18.87 -5.71
N LYS A 467 -5.15 20.03 -5.45
CA LYS A 467 -5.54 20.94 -4.36
C LYS A 467 -6.98 21.44 -4.49
N LEU A 468 -7.48 21.59 -5.71
CA LEU A 468 -8.84 22.07 -6.01
C LEU A 468 -9.84 20.92 -6.14
N THR A 469 -9.41 19.79 -6.69
CA THR A 469 -10.26 18.63 -7.00
C THR A 469 -10.38 17.65 -5.84
N SER A 470 -9.32 17.42 -5.05
CA SER A 470 -9.33 16.45 -3.95
C SER A 470 -10.38 16.75 -2.88
N PRO A 471 -10.70 18.00 -2.51
CA PRO A 471 -11.83 18.26 -1.60
C PRO A 471 -13.19 17.88 -2.22
N VAL A 472 -13.35 18.06 -3.54
CA VAL A 472 -14.59 17.70 -4.26
C VAL A 472 -14.73 16.19 -4.36
N ILE A 473 -13.64 15.49 -4.68
CA ILE A 473 -13.60 14.03 -4.75
C ILE A 473 -13.94 13.43 -3.38
N ARG A 474 -13.24 13.88 -2.31
CA ARG A 474 -13.50 13.40 -0.95
C ARG A 474 -14.92 13.69 -0.47
N ALA A 475 -15.49 14.84 -0.83
CA ALA A 475 -16.87 15.16 -0.46
C ALA A 475 -17.87 14.25 -1.17
N ALA A 476 -17.65 13.96 -2.47
CA ALA A 476 -18.54 13.09 -3.25
C ALA A 476 -18.46 11.63 -2.81
N SER A 477 -17.25 11.06 -2.72
CA SER A 477 -17.05 9.68 -2.26
C SER A 477 -17.48 9.52 -0.80
N GLY A 478 -17.13 10.48 0.06
CA GLY A 478 -17.51 10.47 1.48
C GLY A 478 -19.02 10.54 1.70
N ALA A 479 -19.76 11.31 0.89
CA ALA A 479 -21.22 11.36 0.98
C ALA A 479 -21.87 10.01 0.62
N TYR A 480 -21.37 9.35 -0.44
CA TYR A 480 -21.81 8.00 -0.79
C TYR A 480 -21.46 7.00 0.32
N GLU A 481 -20.21 6.99 0.79
CA GLU A 481 -19.69 6.05 1.79
C GLU A 481 -20.44 6.18 3.11
N ALA A 482 -20.70 7.41 3.58
CA ALA A 482 -21.49 7.65 4.78
C ALA A 482 -22.93 7.12 4.64
N ALA A 483 -23.56 7.30 3.47
CA ALA A 483 -24.90 6.77 3.21
C ALA A 483 -24.90 5.23 3.18
N ALA A 484 -23.90 4.61 2.56
CA ALA A 484 -23.75 3.16 2.50
C ALA A 484 -23.49 2.54 3.89
N LEU A 485 -22.64 3.18 4.71
CA LEU A 485 -22.40 2.80 6.10
C LEU A 485 -23.66 2.93 6.96
N ALA A 486 -24.42 4.02 6.82
CA ALA A 486 -25.68 4.18 7.52
C ALA A 486 -26.72 3.14 7.10
N ALA A 487 -26.78 2.81 5.81
CA ALA A 487 -27.69 1.79 5.27
C ALA A 487 -27.37 0.38 5.80
N HIS A 488 -26.12 0.08 6.15
CA HIS A 488 -25.72 -1.22 6.69
C HIS A 488 -26.48 -1.60 7.98
N ALA A 489 -26.85 -0.63 8.81
CA ALA A 489 -27.68 -0.89 10.00
C ALA A 489 -29.10 -1.38 9.62
N ALA A 490 -29.71 -0.79 8.59
CA ALA A 490 -31.02 -1.22 8.09
C ALA A 490 -30.94 -2.59 7.41
N VAL A 491 -29.85 -2.86 6.67
CA VAL A 491 -29.56 -4.18 6.09
C VAL A 491 -29.45 -5.23 7.19
N THR A 492 -28.72 -4.94 8.26
CA THR A 492 -28.55 -5.82 9.43
C THR A 492 -29.90 -6.18 10.06
N ALA A 493 -30.73 -5.17 10.33
CA ALA A 493 -32.06 -5.38 10.91
C ALA A 493 -32.97 -6.22 10.01
N HIS A 494 -32.91 -6.03 8.68
CA HIS A 494 -33.72 -6.80 7.75
C HIS A 494 -33.24 -8.26 7.64
N VAL A 495 -31.93 -8.50 7.53
CA VAL A 495 -31.34 -9.85 7.44
C VAL A 495 -31.72 -10.73 8.63
N ALA A 496 -31.81 -10.15 9.83
CA ALA A 496 -32.27 -10.86 11.02
C ALA A 496 -33.69 -11.45 10.90
N THR A 497 -34.52 -10.93 9.98
CA THR A 497 -35.89 -11.41 9.73
C THR A 497 -36.00 -12.44 8.59
N LEU A 498 -34.92 -12.67 7.84
CA LEU A 498 -34.91 -13.48 6.63
C LEU A 498 -34.37 -14.88 6.87
N SER A 499 -34.86 -15.85 6.09
CA SER A 499 -34.22 -17.16 5.95
C SER A 499 -32.80 -17.03 5.39
N ASN A 500 -31.98 -18.09 5.47
CA ASN A 500 -30.63 -18.04 4.90
C ASN A 500 -30.66 -17.77 3.38
N ALA A 501 -31.53 -18.43 2.63
CA ALA A 501 -31.63 -18.27 1.18
C ALA A 501 -32.13 -16.87 0.76
N ASP A 502 -33.09 -16.32 1.52
CA ASP A 502 -33.62 -14.98 1.27
C ASP A 502 -32.60 -13.89 1.64
N ALA A 503 -31.87 -14.07 2.75
CA ALA A 503 -30.81 -13.16 3.16
C ALA A 503 -29.68 -13.12 2.12
N VAL A 504 -29.21 -14.27 1.63
CA VAL A 504 -28.20 -14.33 0.57
C VAL A 504 -28.67 -13.60 -0.69
N THR A 505 -29.93 -13.77 -1.09
CA THR A 505 -30.50 -13.09 -2.26
C THR A 505 -30.59 -11.58 -2.03
N PHE A 506 -31.06 -11.16 -0.86
CA PHE A 506 -31.14 -9.75 -0.46
C PHE A 506 -29.77 -9.08 -0.41
N LEU A 507 -28.76 -9.72 0.18
CA LEU A 507 -27.39 -9.20 0.27
C LEU A 507 -26.71 -9.13 -1.11
N THR A 508 -27.00 -10.09 -1.99
CA THR A 508 -26.54 -10.05 -3.39
C THR A 508 -27.10 -8.82 -4.11
N GLN A 509 -28.41 -8.58 -4.00
CA GLN A 509 -29.05 -7.40 -4.58
C GLN A 509 -28.54 -6.10 -3.96
N THR A 510 -28.39 -6.06 -2.62
CA THR A 510 -27.86 -4.89 -1.90
C THR A 510 -26.47 -4.50 -2.39
N SER A 511 -25.57 -5.47 -2.58
CA SER A 511 -24.22 -5.22 -3.10
C SER A 511 -24.26 -4.73 -4.56
N ALA A 512 -25.15 -5.30 -5.37
CA ALA A 512 -25.34 -4.90 -6.77
C ALA A 512 -25.88 -3.47 -6.92
N ASP A 513 -26.90 -3.11 -6.14
CA ASP A 513 -27.50 -1.77 -6.14
C ASP A 513 -26.48 -0.73 -5.65
N ALA A 514 -25.76 -1.03 -4.57
CA ALA A 514 -24.71 -0.17 -4.05
C ALA A 514 -23.62 0.07 -5.12
N THR A 515 -23.17 -1.00 -5.78
CA THR A 515 -22.15 -0.92 -6.84
C THR A 515 -22.61 -0.12 -8.05
N THR A 516 -23.86 -0.31 -8.48
CA THR A 516 -24.46 0.46 -9.58
C THR A 516 -24.50 1.95 -9.23
N HIS A 517 -24.90 2.29 -8.01
CA HIS A 517 -24.94 3.68 -7.56
C HIS A 517 -23.53 4.29 -7.43
N ALA A 518 -22.53 3.52 -6.98
CA ALA A 518 -21.14 3.98 -6.93
C ALA A 518 -20.57 4.25 -8.32
N LEU A 519 -20.81 3.36 -9.28
CA LEU A 519 -20.37 3.55 -10.67
C LEU A 519 -20.99 4.82 -11.29
N ALA A 520 -22.30 5.01 -11.08
CA ALA A 520 -22.99 6.22 -11.52
C ALA A 520 -22.41 7.48 -10.84
N SER A 521 -22.12 7.41 -9.54
CA SER A 521 -21.53 8.50 -8.77
C SER A 521 -20.12 8.86 -9.25
N ALA A 522 -19.25 7.86 -9.48
CA ALA A 522 -17.91 8.07 -10.00
C ALA A 522 -17.94 8.67 -11.43
N THR A 523 -18.84 8.19 -12.27
CA THR A 523 -19.04 8.72 -13.63
C THR A 523 -19.50 10.18 -13.59
N ALA A 524 -20.50 10.51 -12.76
CA ALA A 524 -20.99 11.88 -12.58
C ALA A 524 -19.95 12.81 -11.94
N LEU A 525 -19.13 12.27 -11.03
CA LEU A 525 -18.01 13.00 -10.44
C LEU A 525 -16.98 13.35 -11.51
N PHE A 526 -16.57 12.39 -12.35
CA PHE A 526 -15.63 12.66 -13.44
C PHE A 526 -16.15 13.75 -14.39
N THR A 527 -17.40 13.68 -14.84
CA THR A 527 -17.98 14.72 -15.71
C THR A 527 -18.05 16.08 -15.02
N THR A 528 -18.34 16.10 -13.72
CA THR A 528 -18.29 17.32 -12.90
C THR A 528 -16.88 17.89 -12.82
N LEU A 529 -15.86 17.05 -12.60
CA LEU A 529 -14.47 17.50 -12.55
C LEU A 529 -14.03 18.13 -13.87
N VAL A 530 -14.33 17.47 -14.99
CA VAL A 530 -13.98 17.98 -16.33
C VAL A 530 -14.66 19.31 -16.62
N THR A 531 -15.96 19.42 -16.33
CA THR A 531 -16.72 20.65 -16.61
C THR A 531 -16.35 21.79 -15.66
N ARG A 532 -15.99 21.49 -14.41
CA ARG A 532 -15.68 22.49 -13.38
C ARG A 532 -14.20 22.93 -13.37
N PHE A 533 -13.27 22.06 -13.72
CA PHE A 533 -11.83 22.30 -13.54
C PHE A 533 -11.05 21.95 -14.82
N HIS A 534 -11.03 22.84 -15.81
CA HIS A 534 -10.33 22.64 -17.08
C HIS A 534 -9.59 23.90 -17.53
N ASP A 535 -8.58 23.71 -18.39
CA ASP A 535 -7.85 24.78 -19.08
C ASP A 535 -7.29 25.90 -18.17
N GLY A 536 -7.01 25.56 -16.91
CA GLY A 536 -6.51 26.51 -15.91
C GLY A 536 -7.59 27.39 -15.26
N TYR A 537 -8.87 27.03 -15.40
CA TYR A 537 -10.02 27.74 -14.83
C TYR A 537 -10.86 26.86 -13.91
N VAL A 538 -11.42 27.49 -12.89
CA VAL A 538 -12.56 26.99 -12.13
C VAL A 538 -13.83 27.59 -12.73
N VAL A 539 -14.65 26.76 -13.35
CA VAL A 539 -15.93 27.15 -13.93
C VAL A 539 -17.05 26.86 -12.94
N SER A 540 -17.95 27.83 -12.74
CA SER A 540 -19.11 27.67 -11.85
C SER A 540 -20.33 28.37 -12.43
N ASN A 541 -21.48 28.23 -11.77
CA ASN A 541 -22.76 28.76 -12.24
C ASN A 541 -23.19 28.18 -13.61
N THR A 542 -22.94 26.88 -13.83
CA THR A 542 -23.15 26.20 -15.12
C THR A 542 -24.62 26.05 -15.54
N THR A 543 -25.57 26.44 -14.68
CA THR A 543 -27.01 26.43 -14.96
C THR A 543 -27.60 27.81 -15.25
N ALA A 544 -26.79 28.87 -15.20
CA ALA A 544 -27.21 30.23 -15.53
C ALA A 544 -26.87 30.59 -16.98
N ASP A 545 -27.47 31.68 -17.48
CA ASP A 545 -27.19 32.23 -18.82
C ASP A 545 -25.72 32.64 -18.98
N GLU A 546 -25.11 33.15 -17.90
CA GLU A 546 -23.68 33.45 -17.84
C GLU A 546 -22.96 32.57 -16.80
N MET A 547 -21.91 31.89 -17.27
CA MET A 547 -21.01 31.11 -16.41
C MET A 547 -19.97 32.01 -15.72
N ASN A 548 -19.60 31.64 -14.50
CA ASN A 548 -18.48 32.26 -13.81
C ASN A 548 -17.19 31.50 -14.14
N ILE A 549 -16.19 32.21 -14.68
CA ILE A 549 -14.88 31.65 -15.05
C ILE A 549 -13.80 32.32 -14.21
N ALA A 550 -13.21 31.57 -13.26
CA ALA A 550 -12.15 32.07 -12.39
C ALA A 550 -10.81 31.40 -12.71
N PRO A 551 -9.71 32.13 -12.95
CA PRO A 551 -8.41 31.51 -13.15
C PRO A 551 -7.94 30.79 -11.88
N MET A 552 -7.40 29.58 -12.01
CA MET A 552 -6.85 28.82 -10.88
C MET A 552 -5.61 29.51 -10.29
N GLY A 553 -4.79 30.08 -11.18
CA GLY A 553 -3.55 30.77 -10.83
C GLY A 553 -2.43 29.84 -10.35
N TYR A 554 -1.19 30.26 -10.56
CA TYR A 554 -0.03 29.59 -9.99
C TYR A 554 0.32 30.18 -8.62
N PRO A 555 0.68 29.36 -7.63
CA PRO A 555 1.13 29.90 -6.35
C PRO A 555 2.48 30.61 -6.51
N GLN A 556 2.68 31.68 -5.73
CA GLN A 556 3.86 32.54 -5.83
C GLN A 556 5.17 31.75 -5.61
N TRP A 557 5.19 30.79 -4.67
CA TRP A 557 6.37 29.97 -4.42
C TRP A 557 6.77 29.16 -5.67
N TRP A 558 5.79 28.65 -6.42
CA TRP A 558 6.04 27.86 -7.62
C TRP A 558 6.55 28.74 -8.74
N LEU A 559 5.93 29.92 -8.94
CA LEU A 559 6.39 30.94 -9.88
C LEU A 559 7.85 31.36 -9.61
N ARG A 560 8.22 31.56 -8.35
CA ARG A 560 9.62 31.79 -7.96
C ARG A 560 10.51 30.60 -8.33
N SER A 561 10.06 29.39 -8.03
CA SER A 561 10.83 28.16 -8.27
C SER A 561 11.13 27.88 -9.76
N VAL A 562 10.29 28.38 -10.67
CA VAL A 562 10.46 28.26 -12.12
C VAL A 562 11.06 29.52 -12.77
N GLY A 563 11.50 30.48 -11.96
CA GLY A 563 12.17 31.70 -12.46
C GLY A 563 11.24 32.71 -13.12
N TYR A 564 9.94 32.71 -12.81
CA TYR A 564 8.98 33.65 -13.39
C TYR A 564 9.31 35.12 -13.03
N TYR A 565 9.81 35.37 -11.83
CA TYR A 565 10.20 36.71 -11.38
C TYR A 565 11.63 37.03 -11.85
N VAL A 566 11.74 37.72 -12.98
CA VAL A 566 13.01 38.08 -13.67
C VAL A 566 14.00 38.88 -12.79
N ASN A 567 13.59 39.39 -11.62
CA ASN A 567 14.36 40.34 -10.82
C ASN A 567 14.77 39.92 -9.40
N ASP A 568 14.58 38.66 -8.97
CA ASP A 568 15.09 38.21 -7.64
C ASP A 568 16.65 38.20 -7.58
N SER A 569 17.32 38.31 -8.73
CA SER A 569 18.79 38.52 -8.80
C SER A 569 19.24 39.93 -8.37
N ASN A 570 18.33 40.91 -8.31
CA ASN A 570 18.64 42.24 -7.80
C ASN A 570 18.71 42.28 -6.27
N GLU A 571 18.00 41.41 -5.55
CA GLU A 571 18.19 41.33 -4.09
C GLU A 571 19.58 40.80 -3.73
N VAL A 572 20.06 39.77 -4.44
CA VAL A 572 21.44 39.28 -4.25
C VAL A 572 22.47 40.35 -4.64
N ARG A 573 22.25 41.09 -5.73
CA ARG A 573 23.15 42.18 -6.13
C ARG A 573 23.11 43.38 -5.19
N VAL A 574 21.96 43.71 -4.60
CA VAL A 574 21.83 44.78 -3.61
C VAL A 574 22.49 44.37 -2.29
N VAL A 575 22.35 43.11 -1.86
CA VAL A 575 23.04 42.60 -0.65
C VAL A 575 24.55 42.53 -0.86
N VAL A 576 25.02 42.01 -1.98
CA VAL A 576 26.47 41.97 -2.30
C VAL A 576 27.02 43.39 -2.51
N GLY A 577 26.28 44.28 -3.17
CA GLY A 577 26.65 45.68 -3.34
C GLY A 577 26.69 46.46 -2.02
N ALA A 578 25.75 46.21 -1.11
CA ALA A 578 25.73 46.81 0.23
C ALA A 578 26.87 46.30 1.11
N LEU A 579 27.19 44.99 1.05
CA LEU A 579 28.33 44.40 1.76
C LEU A 579 29.67 44.93 1.22
N MET A 580 29.81 45.05 -0.10
CA MET A 580 31.00 45.65 -0.73
C MET A 580 31.11 47.15 -0.39
N GLY A 581 30.00 47.89 -0.38
CA GLY A 581 29.98 49.30 0.04
C GLY A 581 30.36 49.50 1.50
N ALA A 582 29.89 48.63 2.40
CA ALA A 582 30.26 48.65 3.82
C ALA A 582 31.76 48.34 4.00
N ALA A 583 32.29 47.33 3.31
CA ALA A 583 33.71 47.00 3.34
C ALA A 583 34.60 48.16 2.83
N LEU A 584 34.21 48.81 1.73
CA LEU A 584 34.94 49.95 1.18
C LEU A 584 34.94 51.14 2.14
N THR A 585 33.81 51.39 2.81
CA THR A 585 33.67 52.48 3.80
C THR A 585 34.55 52.22 5.02
N ILE A 586 34.65 50.98 5.49
CA ILE A 586 35.54 50.59 6.59
C ILE A 586 37.02 50.81 6.21
N VAL A 587 37.42 50.47 4.98
CA VAL A 587 38.80 50.70 4.52
C VAL A 587 39.10 52.19 4.45
N VAL A 588 38.21 53.01 3.88
CA VAL A 588 38.41 54.46 3.77
C VAL A 588 38.47 55.13 5.15
N LEU A 589 37.58 54.75 6.08
CA LEU A 589 37.62 55.24 7.45
C LEU A 589 38.88 54.76 8.20
N GLY A 590 39.33 53.53 7.96
CA GLY A 590 40.58 53.00 8.52
C GLY A 590 41.82 53.76 8.02
N VAL A 591 41.88 54.10 6.73
CA VAL A 591 42.96 54.92 6.16
C VAL A 591 42.93 56.35 6.70
N ALA A 592 41.75 56.96 6.79
CA ALA A 592 41.60 58.30 7.36
C ALA A 592 41.97 58.34 8.85
N ALA A 593 41.57 57.34 9.63
CA ALA A 593 41.97 57.19 11.03
C ALA A 593 43.48 56.96 11.16
N GLY A 594 44.06 56.10 10.33
CA GLY A 594 45.50 55.86 10.28
C GLY A 594 46.29 57.13 9.93
N PHE A 595 45.81 57.94 8.99
CA PHE A 595 46.41 59.23 8.65
C PHE A 595 46.30 60.24 9.79
N ALA A 596 45.16 60.31 10.47
CA ALA A 596 44.96 61.19 11.62
C ALA A 596 45.86 60.80 12.80
N VAL A 597 45.96 59.50 13.10
CA VAL A 597 46.87 58.97 14.13
C VAL A 597 48.33 59.21 13.74
N GLY A 598 48.72 58.98 12.49
CA GLY A 598 50.07 59.25 11.99
C GLY A 598 50.46 60.72 12.13
N ARG A 599 49.54 61.66 11.81
CA ARG A 599 49.74 63.09 12.06
C ARG A 599 49.87 63.43 13.53
N TYR A 600 49.04 62.84 14.39
CA TYR A 600 49.11 63.08 15.83
C TYR A 600 50.45 62.61 16.42
N VAL A 601 50.94 61.43 16.01
CA VAL A 601 52.24 60.90 16.43
C VAL A 601 53.41 61.74 15.90
N ALA A 602 53.34 62.20 14.64
CA ALA A 602 54.37 63.07 14.07
C ALA A 602 54.47 64.43 14.79
N LEU A 603 53.36 64.95 15.30
CA LEU A 603 53.32 66.21 16.07
C LEU A 603 53.83 66.05 17.52
N GLN A 604 53.95 64.82 18.03
CA GLN A 604 54.48 64.54 19.36
C GLN A 604 55.96 64.12 19.39
N GLN A 605 56.62 64.02 18.23
CA GLN A 605 58.06 63.76 18.23
C GLN A 605 58.84 65.03 18.65
N PRO A 606 59.64 64.98 19.73
CA PRO A 606 60.40 66.13 20.17
C PRO A 606 61.49 66.49 19.16
N SER A 607 61.59 67.79 18.83
CA SER A 607 62.57 68.36 17.92
C SER A 607 64.00 67.96 18.31
N VAL A 608 64.67 67.20 17.46
CA VAL A 608 66.10 66.94 17.58
C VAL A 608 66.84 68.25 17.34
N ARG A 609 67.36 68.85 18.41
CA ARG A 609 68.28 70.00 18.37
C ARG A 609 69.52 69.63 17.57
N THR A 610 69.67 70.23 16.40
CA THR A 610 70.92 70.21 15.64
C THR A 610 71.91 71.16 16.31
N VAL A 611 73.05 70.60 16.72
CA VAL A 611 74.20 71.33 17.27
C VAL A 611 74.90 72.08 16.13
N LYS A 612 75.16 73.38 16.34
CA LYS A 612 75.98 74.20 15.44
C LYS A 612 77.46 73.83 15.57
N TYR A 613 78.12 73.60 14.43
CA TYR A 613 79.47 74.10 14.15
C TYR A 613 79.41 74.86 12.83
#